data_AF-A0A4Q0LNH6-F1
#
_entry.id   AF-A0A4Q0LNH6-F1
#
_cell.length_a   1.000
_cell.length_b   1.000
_cell.length_c   1.000
_cell.angle_alpha   90.00
_cell.angle_beta   90.00
_cell.angle_gamma   90.00
#
_symmetry.space_group_name_H-M   'P 1'
#
loop_
_entity.id
_entity.type
_entity.pdbx_description
1 polymer ?
#
loop_
_entity_poly.entity_id
_entity_poly.type
_entity_poly.pdbx_seq_one_letter_code
_entity_poly.pdbx_strand_id
1 'polypeptide(L)'
;QSMSRVGCCIDNGPMEGWQGIIKEMRVILHPQVASYDELNDSICKTIDYYINEDPQKRFNGLTAGEMRKEAMKGNIKNCPIAPNHRIEKYWQKIHEKKIREAKKSSADY
;
A
#
# COMPACT_ATOMS: atom_id res chain seq x y z
N GLN A 1 -10.77 9.42 -12.88
CA GLN A 1 -10.26 8.02 -12.88
C GLN A 1 -11.44 7.14 -12.53
N SER A 2 -11.77 6.15 -13.36
CA SER A 2 -12.97 5.32 -13.24
C SER A 2 -12.55 3.86 -13.04
N MET A 3 -13.19 3.16 -12.10
CA MET A 3 -12.98 1.75 -11.77
C MET A 3 -13.41 0.77 -12.89
N SER A 4 -13.71 1.27 -14.09
CA SER A 4 -14.35 0.49 -15.16
C SER A 4 -13.42 -0.44 -15.94
N ARG A 5 -12.11 -0.45 -15.67
CA ARG A 5 -11.16 -1.34 -16.37
C ARG A 5 -10.34 -2.15 -15.38
N VAL A 6 -10.56 -3.46 -15.42
CA VAL A 6 -9.77 -4.47 -14.69
C VAL A 6 -8.28 -4.26 -15.01
N GLY A 7 -7.46 -4.10 -13.97
CA GLY A 7 -6.00 -3.98 -14.07
C GLY A 7 -5.44 -2.59 -14.44
N CYS A 8 -6.26 -1.54 -14.48
CA CYS A 8 -5.80 -0.20 -14.90
C CYS A 8 -6.11 0.94 -13.91
N CYS A 9 -6.68 0.64 -12.74
CA CYS A 9 -6.89 1.65 -11.71
C CYS A 9 -5.69 1.69 -10.75
N ILE A 10 -5.18 2.90 -10.52
CA ILE A 10 -4.06 3.16 -9.62
C ILE A 10 -4.43 2.79 -8.17
N ASP A 11 -5.72 2.79 -7.86
CA ASP A 11 -6.24 2.59 -6.52
C ASP A 11 -6.33 1.11 -6.09
N ASN A 12 -6.35 0.16 -7.04
CA ASN A 12 -6.46 -1.27 -6.70
C ASN A 12 -5.25 -1.77 -5.93
N GLY A 13 -4.04 -1.45 -6.38
CA GLY A 13 -2.81 -1.92 -5.71
C GLY A 13 -2.73 -1.53 -4.23
N PRO A 14 -2.94 -0.25 -3.88
CA PRO A 14 -3.02 0.18 -2.48
C PRO A 14 -4.11 -0.52 -1.68
N MET A 15 -5.31 -0.69 -2.25
CA MET A 15 -6.42 -1.34 -1.57
C MET A 15 -6.20 -2.85 -1.34
N GLU A 16 -5.66 -3.56 -2.33
CA GLU A 16 -5.29 -4.97 -2.22
C GLU A 16 -4.22 -5.17 -1.14
N GLY A 17 -3.20 -4.29 -1.11
CA GLY A 17 -2.18 -4.30 -0.06
C GLY A 17 -2.76 -4.08 1.33
N TRP A 18 -3.66 -3.10 1.48
CA TRP A 18 -4.34 -2.84 2.75
C TRP A 18 -5.22 -4.03 3.19
N GLN A 19 -5.98 -4.64 2.28
CA GLN A 19 -6.77 -5.85 2.58
C GLN A 19 -5.90 -7.02 3.05
N GLY A 20 -4.71 -7.18 2.47
CA GLY A 20 -3.71 -8.18 2.91
C GLY A 20 -3.28 -7.96 4.35
N ILE A 21 -2.93 -6.72 4.71
CA ILE A 21 -2.54 -6.34 6.08
C ILE A 21 -3.66 -6.65 7.08
N ILE A 22 -4.90 -6.21 6.79
CA ILE A 22 -6.05 -6.47 7.68
C ILE A 22 -6.29 -7.97 7.84
N LYS A 23 -6.15 -8.75 6.76
CA LYS A 23 -6.32 -10.21 6.82
C LYS A 23 -5.29 -10.87 7.74
N GLU A 24 -4.02 -10.50 7.60
CA GLU A 24 -2.92 -11.04 8.43
C GLU A 24 -3.09 -10.63 9.91
N MET A 25 -3.33 -9.34 10.17
CA MET A 25 -3.55 -8.82 11.53
C MET A 25 -4.73 -9.51 12.21
N ARG A 26 -5.84 -9.71 11.49
CA ARG A 26 -7.03 -10.34 12.05
C ARG A 26 -6.75 -11.76 12.52
N VAL A 27 -5.98 -12.55 11.77
CA VAL A 27 -5.63 -13.93 12.15
C VAL A 27 -4.81 -13.95 13.44
N ILE A 28 -3.98 -12.93 13.66
CA ILE A 28 -3.17 -12.80 14.88
C ILE A 28 -4.02 -12.34 16.07
N LEU A 29 -4.85 -11.31 15.90
CA LEU A 29 -5.65 -10.71 16.97
C LEU A 29 -6.88 -11.55 17.36
N HIS A 30 -7.47 -12.23 16.38
CA HIS A 30 -8.69 -13.02 16.51
C HIS A 30 -8.49 -14.42 15.92
N PRO A 31 -7.68 -15.28 16.56
CA PRO A 31 -7.32 -16.59 16.03
C PRO A 31 -8.48 -17.60 16.03
N GLN A 32 -9.47 -17.39 16.89
CA GLN A 32 -10.62 -18.28 17.04
C GLN A 32 -11.86 -17.61 16.47
N VAL A 33 -12.28 -18.04 15.28
CA VAL A 33 -13.49 -17.58 14.60
C VAL A 33 -14.19 -18.81 14.04
N ALA A 34 -15.41 -19.09 14.51
CA ALA A 34 -16.17 -20.29 14.19
C ALA A 34 -17.47 -20.00 13.42
N SER A 35 -17.88 -18.74 13.31
CA SER A 35 -19.09 -18.35 12.58
C SER A 35 -18.87 -17.17 11.64
N TYR A 36 -19.83 -16.93 10.75
CA TYR A 36 -19.83 -15.75 9.89
C TYR A 36 -19.94 -14.43 10.69
N ASP A 37 -20.76 -14.41 11.74
CA ASP A 37 -20.95 -13.21 12.55
C ASP A 37 -19.67 -12.87 13.33
N GLU A 38 -18.99 -13.88 13.89
CA GLU A 38 -17.67 -13.72 14.51
C GLU A 38 -16.61 -13.29 13.49
N LEU A 39 -16.67 -13.81 12.26
CA LEU A 39 -15.79 -13.39 11.17
C LEU A 39 -15.98 -11.89 10.87
N ASN A 40 -17.22 -11.46 10.69
CA ASN A 40 -17.54 -10.05 10.42
C ASN A 40 -17.09 -9.14 11.58
N ASP A 41 -17.41 -9.51 12.81
CA ASP A 41 -17.01 -8.78 14.02
C ASP A 41 -15.48 -8.70 14.15
N SER A 42 -14.76 -9.80 13.91
CA SER A 42 -13.30 -9.82 13.96
C SER A 42 -12.65 -8.90 12.92
N ILE A 43 -13.24 -8.77 11.73
CA ILE A 43 -12.78 -7.85 10.69
C ILE A 43 -13.00 -6.40 11.14
N CYS A 44 -14.20 -6.08 11.64
CA CYS A 44 -14.51 -4.75 12.16
C CYS A 44 -13.55 -4.33 13.28
N LYS A 45 -13.32 -5.21 14.26
CA LYS A 45 -12.38 -4.99 15.37
C LYS A 45 -10.94 -4.82 14.89
N THR A 46 -10.50 -5.63 13.91
CA THR A 46 -9.15 -5.50 13.35
C THR A 46 -8.96 -4.16 12.63
N ILE A 47 -9.97 -3.70 11.87
CA ILE A 47 -9.93 -2.39 11.21
C ILE A 47 -9.87 -1.27 12.25
N ASP A 48 -10.67 -1.36 13.31
CA ASP A 48 -10.67 -0.37 14.39
C ASP A 48 -9.31 -0.30 15.08
N TYR A 49 -8.73 -1.45 15.43
CA TYR A 49 -7.39 -1.57 15.97
C TYR A 49 -6.33 -0.97 15.03
N TYR A 50 -6.35 -1.32 13.74
CA TYR A 50 -5.42 -0.78 12.75
C TYR A 50 -5.49 0.76 12.65
N ILE A 51 -6.69 1.33 12.76
CA ILE A 51 -6.89 2.78 12.64
C ILE A 51 -6.50 3.50 13.92
N ASN A 52 -6.89 2.98 15.07
CA ASN A 52 -6.90 3.72 16.33
C ASN A 52 -5.83 3.29 17.33
N GLU A 53 -5.24 2.10 17.17
CA GLU A 53 -4.35 1.51 18.18
C GLU A 53 -2.99 1.10 17.61
N ASP A 54 -2.88 0.78 16.32
CA ASP A 54 -1.63 0.33 15.67
C ASP A 54 -0.70 1.50 15.29
N PRO A 55 0.41 1.75 16.02
CA PRO A 55 1.27 2.89 15.77
C PRO A 55 2.20 2.60 14.59
N GLN A 56 2.20 3.46 13.57
CA GLN A 56 2.97 3.22 12.37
C GLN A 56 4.32 3.94 12.41
N LYS A 57 5.40 3.18 12.22
CA LYS A 57 6.77 3.73 12.10
C LYS A 57 6.86 4.85 11.05
N ARG A 58 6.15 4.69 9.94
CA ARG A 58 6.10 5.69 8.85
C ARG A 58 5.43 7.00 9.28
N PHE A 59 4.54 6.97 10.27
CA PHE A 59 3.85 8.14 10.80
C PHE A 59 4.50 8.65 12.09
N ASN A 60 5.79 8.34 12.30
CA ASN A 60 6.54 8.70 13.50
C ASN A 60 5.86 8.21 14.80
N GLY A 61 5.30 7.00 14.77
CA GLY A 61 4.64 6.39 15.93
C GLY A 61 3.20 6.85 16.14
N LEU A 62 2.61 7.61 15.22
CA LEU A 62 1.17 7.87 15.23
C LEU A 62 0.39 6.72 14.60
N THR A 63 -0.86 6.57 15.03
CA THR A 63 -1.82 5.68 14.36
C THR A 63 -2.32 6.29 13.05
N ALA A 64 -2.93 5.47 12.19
CA ALA A 64 -3.48 5.96 10.93
C ALA A 64 -4.59 7.01 11.15
N GLY A 65 -5.42 6.81 12.18
CA GLY A 65 -6.49 7.74 12.57
C GLY A 65 -5.96 9.08 13.07
N GLU A 66 -4.90 9.07 13.88
CA GLU A 66 -4.22 10.29 14.36
C GLU A 66 -3.57 11.07 13.21
N MET A 67 -2.84 10.38 12.32
CA MET A 67 -2.27 10.99 11.13
C MET A 67 -3.38 11.69 10.32
N ARG A 68 -4.49 10.98 10.06
CA ARG A 68 -5.61 11.53 9.30
C ARG A 68 -6.19 12.79 9.96
N LYS A 69 -6.36 12.78 11.28
CA LYS A 69 -6.83 13.95 12.04
C LYS A 69 -5.87 15.14 11.90
N GLU A 70 -4.56 14.92 11.98
CA GLU A 70 -3.55 15.97 11.80
C GLU A 70 -3.54 16.53 10.37
N ALA A 71 -3.63 15.66 9.36
CA ALA A 71 -3.72 16.10 7.97
C ALA A 71 -4.98 16.95 7.72
N MET A 72 -6.13 16.58 8.31
CA MET A 72 -7.37 17.36 8.21
C MET A 72 -7.29 18.75 8.87
N LYS A 73 -6.40 18.92 9.86
CA LYS A 73 -6.11 20.23 10.47
C LYS A 73 -5.15 21.08 9.63
N GLY A 74 -4.65 20.57 8.50
CA GLY A 74 -3.63 21.22 7.67
C GLY A 74 -2.19 20.86 8.03
N ASN A 75 -1.97 20.03 9.06
CA ASN A 75 -0.64 19.56 9.45
C ASN A 75 -0.23 18.34 8.61
N ILE A 76 -0.03 18.57 7.30
CA ILE A 76 0.35 17.50 6.37
C ILE A 76 1.79 17.07 6.66
N LYS A 77 1.95 15.94 7.34
CA LYS A 77 3.27 15.34 7.62
C LYS A 77 3.81 14.64 6.37
N ASN A 78 5.05 14.92 6.00
CA ASN A 78 5.71 14.18 4.92
C ASN A 78 6.04 12.75 5.39
N CYS A 79 5.44 11.76 4.74
CA CYS A 79 5.57 10.35 5.07
C CYS A 79 6.11 9.59 3.85
N PRO A 80 7.41 9.68 3.51
CA PRO A 80 7.94 9.05 2.30
C PRO A 80 7.79 7.53 2.36
N ILE A 81 7.56 6.91 1.21
CA ILE A 81 7.58 5.45 1.07
C ILE A 81 9.04 5.04 0.92
N ALA A 82 9.47 4.03 1.69
CA ALA A 82 10.84 3.53 1.58
C ALA A 82 11.08 2.99 0.15
N PRO A 83 12.21 3.34 -0.50
CA PRO A 83 12.50 2.87 -1.84
C PRO A 83 12.65 1.35 -1.85
N ASN A 84 12.01 0.71 -2.84
CA ASN A 84 12.20 -0.72 -3.07
C ASN A 84 13.29 -0.91 -4.13
N HIS A 85 14.49 -1.31 -3.70
CA HIS A 85 15.64 -1.51 -4.59
C HIS A 85 15.40 -2.48 -5.74
N ARG A 86 14.47 -3.45 -5.61
CA ARG A 86 14.12 -4.35 -6.71
C ARG A 86 13.38 -3.61 -7.82
N ILE A 87 12.47 -2.70 -7.44
CA ILE A 87 11.72 -1.85 -8.37
C ILE A 87 12.67 -0.87 -9.05
N GLU A 88 13.60 -0.25 -8.30
CA GLU A 88 14.62 0.64 -8.86
C GLU A 88 15.48 -0.08 -9.91
N LYS A 89 16.04 -1.24 -9.55
CA LYS A 89 16.84 -2.07 -10.46
C LYS A 89 16.04 -2.51 -11.69
N TYR A 90 14.76 -2.83 -11.51
CA TYR A 90 13.89 -3.18 -12.63
C TYR A 90 13.79 -2.01 -13.63
N TRP A 91 13.50 -0.79 -13.14
CA TRP A 91 13.39 0.38 -14.02
C TRP A 91 14.72 0.80 -14.63
N GLN A 92 15.84 0.63 -13.92
CA GLN A 92 17.19 0.83 -14.49
C GLN A 92 17.42 -0.09 -15.69
N LYS A 93 17.12 -1.39 -15.56
CA LYS A 93 17.23 -2.35 -16.68
C LYS A 93 16.34 -1.99 -17.86
N ILE A 94 15.11 -1.52 -17.60
CA ILE A 94 14.21 -1.05 -18.65
C ILE A 94 14.79 0.17 -19.37
N HIS A 95 15.38 1.11 -18.63
CA HIS A 95 16.00 2.31 -19.20
C HIS A 95 17.23 1.98 -20.05
N GLU A 96 18.12 1.14 -19.55
CA GLU A 96 19.29 0.65 -20.29
C GLU A 96 18.90 -0.06 -21.59
N LYS A 97 17.86 -0.89 -21.56
CA LYS A 97 17.33 -1.58 -22.73
C LYS A 97 16.85 -0.57 -23.78
N LYS A 98 16.09 0.45 -23.38
CA LYS A 98 15.61 1.52 -24.28
C LYS A 98 16.76 2.30 -24.90
N ILE A 99 17.79 2.66 -24.11
CA ILE A 99 18.99 3.34 -24.63
C ILE A 99 19.69 2.47 -25.67
N ARG A 100 19.87 1.17 -25.40
CA ARG A 100 20.53 0.24 -26.32
C ARG A 100 19.76 0.09 -27.63
N GLU A 101 18.43 0.03 -27.56
CA GLU A 101 17.57 -0.04 -28.75
C GLU A 101 17.66 1.25 -29.58
N ALA A 102 17.62 2.42 -28.94
CA ALA A 102 17.78 3.71 -29.61
C ALA A 102 19.16 3.86 -30.31
N LYS A 103 20.23 3.38 -29.68
CA LYS A 103 21.58 3.37 -30.26
C LYS A 103 21.72 2.41 -31.45
N LYS A 104 20.99 1.29 -31.45
CA LYS A 104 20.95 0.37 -32.60
C LYS A 104 20.24 1.02 -33.78
N SER A 105 19.07 1.63 -33.54
CA SER A 105 18.32 2.32 -34.60
C SER A 105 19.05 3.51 -35.22
N SER A 106 19.98 4.15 -34.50
CA SER A 106 20.80 5.25 -35.03
C SER A 106 22.06 4.78 -35.75
N ALA A 107 22.44 3.50 -35.64
CA ALA A 107 23.63 2.93 -36.29
C ALA A 107 23.31 2.22 -37.61
N ASP A 108 22.02 1.98 -37.89
CA ASP A 108 21.51 1.38 -39.14
C ASP A 108 21.21 2.43 -40.24
N TYR A 109 21.63 3.70 -40.04
CA TYR A 109 21.58 4.82 -40.98
C TYR A 109 22.98 5.43 -41.15
#